data_AF-A0A0D8I5C5-F1
#
_entry.id   AF-A0A0D8I5C5-F1
#
_cell.length_a   1.000
_cell.length_b   1.000
_cell.length_c   1.000
_cell.angle_alpha   90.00
_cell.angle_beta   90.00
_cell.angle_gamma   90.00
#
_symmetry.space_group_name_H-M   'P 1'
#
loop_
_entity.id
_entity.type
_entity.pdbx_description
1 polymer ?
#
loop_
_entity_poly.entity_id
_entity_poly.type
_entity_poly.pdbx_seq_one_letter_code
_entity_poly.pdbx_strand_id
1 'polypeptide(L)'
;MFNKTLRQLLLFHMFYYSEVLEPIEIKSLLKVSNRTIARDLHELQRAGLINVVFSKKEKGYIHQDNRYPCAKQPLVFSENKANNRHLEKLIRLATIMIELAGHTEISYYDCSPKEQETCSSWYKKKFPNVSKRTMQRDFQELSKIGYEISYDYFERLYTVTFPQSLEAIENCLRYKYKDRE
;
A
#
# COMPACT_ATOMS: atom_id res chain seq x y z
N MET A 1 1.71 15.96 8.17
CA MET A 1 2.15 15.86 6.76
C MET A 1 2.66 14.45 6.49
N PHE A 2 2.20 13.79 5.43
CA PHE A 2 2.64 12.42 5.10
C PHE A 2 4.09 12.39 4.60
N ASN A 3 4.85 11.41 5.07
CA ASN A 3 6.18 11.16 4.53
C ASN A 3 6.08 10.61 3.08
N LYS A 4 7.22 10.51 2.39
CA LYS A 4 7.28 10.07 1.00
C LYS A 4 6.63 8.68 0.77
N THR A 5 6.97 7.68 1.57
CA THR A 5 6.42 6.32 1.43
C THR A 5 4.91 6.31 1.61
N LEU A 6 4.40 6.95 2.68
CA LEU A 6 2.96 6.97 2.96
C LEU A 6 2.20 7.68 1.82
N ARG A 7 2.73 8.79 1.31
CA ARG A 7 2.13 9.51 0.20
C ARG A 7 2.04 8.65 -1.06
N GLN A 8 3.07 7.85 -1.34
CA GLN A 8 3.09 6.92 -2.47
C GLN A 8 2.10 5.76 -2.31
N LEU A 9 1.98 5.21 -1.10
CA LEU A 9 1.00 4.14 -0.83
C LEU A 9 -0.44 4.64 -0.85
N LEU A 10 -0.68 5.88 -0.41
CA LEU A 10 -1.98 6.52 -0.56
C LEU A 10 -2.31 6.75 -2.04
N LEU A 11 -1.37 7.25 -2.84
CA LEU A 11 -1.56 7.33 -4.31
C LEU A 11 -1.88 5.95 -4.90
N PHE A 12 -1.12 4.92 -4.52
CA PHE A 12 -1.36 3.56 -4.97
C PHE A 12 -2.78 3.08 -4.60
N HIS A 13 -3.23 3.30 -3.36
CA HIS A 13 -4.61 3.02 -2.95
C HIS A 13 -5.63 3.79 -3.79
N MET A 14 -5.40 5.08 -4.05
CA MET A 14 -6.35 5.87 -4.83
C MET A 14 -6.54 5.30 -6.24
N PHE A 15 -5.44 4.92 -6.89
CA PHE A 15 -5.46 4.27 -8.19
C PHE A 15 -5.97 2.82 -8.14
N TYR A 16 -5.88 2.16 -6.99
CA TYR A 16 -6.47 0.84 -6.78
C TYR A 16 -8.01 0.89 -6.88
N TYR A 17 -8.62 1.97 -6.39
CA TYR A 17 -10.08 2.13 -6.33
C TYR A 17 -10.66 3.12 -7.34
N SER A 18 -9.83 3.73 -8.21
CA SER A 18 -10.29 4.76 -9.17
C SER A 18 -9.63 4.60 -10.53
N GLU A 19 -10.42 4.68 -11.59
CA GLU A 19 -9.91 4.61 -12.97
C GLU A 19 -9.24 5.92 -13.42
N VAL A 20 -9.78 7.05 -12.95
CA VAL A 20 -9.31 8.40 -13.23
C VAL A 20 -9.10 9.12 -11.92
N LEU A 21 -7.96 9.81 -11.78
CA LEU A 21 -7.69 10.69 -10.63
C LEU A 21 -7.28 12.08 -11.11
N GLU A 22 -8.08 13.08 -10.76
CA GLU A 22 -7.74 14.47 -11.01
C GLU A 22 -6.67 14.97 -10.03
N PRO A 23 -5.77 15.88 -10.46
CA PRO A 23 -4.79 16.48 -9.54
C PRO A 23 -5.40 17.16 -8.32
N ILE A 24 -6.64 17.64 -8.42
CA ILE A 24 -7.34 18.31 -7.31
C ILE A 24 -7.73 17.32 -6.21
N GLU A 25 -8.16 16.10 -6.55
CA GLU A 25 -8.49 15.03 -5.62
C GLU A 25 -7.24 14.51 -4.89
N ILE A 26 -6.13 14.37 -5.64
CA ILE A 26 -4.85 14.01 -5.03
C ILE A 26 -4.39 15.10 -4.04
N LYS A 27 -4.59 16.37 -4.38
CA LYS A 27 -4.21 17.50 -3.53
C LYS A 27 -5.06 17.63 -2.29
N SER A 28 -6.37 17.38 -2.38
CA SER A 28 -7.27 17.47 -1.21
C SER A 28 -6.84 16.47 -0.14
N LEU A 29 -6.45 15.26 -0.54
CA LEU A 29 -6.00 14.22 0.39
C LEU A 29 -4.55 14.43 0.88
N LEU A 30 -3.61 14.68 -0.03
CA LEU A 30 -2.17 14.61 0.28
C LEU A 30 -1.56 15.97 0.63
N LYS A 31 -2.24 17.08 0.30
CA LYS A 31 -1.77 18.46 0.51
C LYS A 31 -0.36 18.69 -0.08
N VAL A 32 -0.12 18.30 -1.34
CA VAL A 32 1.18 18.42 -2.03
C VAL A 32 1.13 19.11 -3.40
N SER A 33 2.28 19.55 -3.91
CA SER A 33 2.39 20.17 -5.24
C SER A 33 2.22 19.17 -6.40
N ASN A 34 1.85 19.66 -7.59
CA ASN A 34 1.83 18.86 -8.83
C ASN A 34 3.18 18.20 -9.13
N ARG A 35 4.29 18.89 -8.84
CA ARG A 35 5.64 18.36 -9.04
C ARG A 35 5.90 17.14 -8.14
N THR A 36 5.41 17.19 -6.90
CA THR A 36 5.51 16.08 -5.95
C THR A 36 4.66 14.89 -6.40
N ILE A 37 3.44 15.15 -6.87
CA ILE A 37 2.55 14.11 -7.43
C ILE A 37 3.25 13.41 -8.60
N ALA A 38 3.70 14.17 -9.61
CA ALA A 38 4.37 13.61 -10.78
C ALA A 38 5.61 12.76 -10.42
N ARG A 39 6.42 13.20 -9.46
CA ARG A 39 7.59 12.44 -8.99
C ARG A 39 7.18 11.13 -8.32
N ASP A 40 6.16 11.16 -7.47
CA ASP A 40 5.70 9.98 -6.75
C ASP A 40 5.06 8.96 -7.70
N LEU A 41 4.26 9.41 -8.67
CA LEU A 41 3.71 8.56 -9.73
C LEU A 41 4.82 7.89 -10.54
N HIS A 42 5.84 8.66 -10.93
CA HIS A 42 6.98 8.12 -11.67
C HIS A 42 7.73 7.04 -10.88
N GLU A 43 7.89 7.19 -9.56
CA GLU A 43 8.50 6.16 -8.72
C GLU A 43 7.61 4.91 -8.57
N LEU A 44 6.29 5.08 -8.47
CA LEU A 44 5.35 3.96 -8.47
C LEU A 44 5.36 3.21 -9.82
N GLN A 45 5.48 3.93 -10.94
CA GLN A 45 5.66 3.33 -12.27
C GLN A 45 6.98 2.56 -12.38
N ARG A 46 8.08 3.14 -11.90
CA ARG A 46 9.39 2.44 -11.85
C ARG A 46 9.39 1.19 -10.98
N ALA A 47 8.55 1.17 -9.94
CA ALA A 47 8.33 0.02 -9.09
C ALA A 47 7.43 -1.05 -9.75
N GLY A 48 6.87 -0.78 -10.93
CA GLY A 48 5.89 -1.66 -11.59
C GLY A 48 4.52 -1.66 -10.89
N LEU A 49 4.23 -0.70 -10.01
CA LEU A 49 3.00 -0.71 -9.21
C LEU A 49 1.82 -0.08 -9.94
N ILE A 50 2.06 0.90 -10.80
CA ILE A 50 1.02 1.54 -11.60
C ILE A 50 1.55 1.82 -13.02
N ASN A 51 0.65 2.05 -13.96
CA ASN A 51 0.99 2.53 -15.29
C ASN A 51 -0.03 3.61 -15.66
N VAL A 52 0.32 4.87 -15.42
CA VAL A 52 -0.60 6.00 -15.51
C VAL A 52 -0.07 7.07 -16.45
N VAL A 53 -0.99 7.73 -17.15
CA VAL A 53 -0.69 8.89 -18.00
C VAL A 53 -1.71 9.99 -17.76
N PHE A 54 -1.28 11.25 -17.93
CA PHE A 54 -2.19 12.37 -17.82
C PHE A 54 -3.03 12.51 -19.11
N SER A 55 -4.34 12.42 -18.98
CA SER A 55 -5.30 12.66 -20.06
C SER A 55 -5.81 14.09 -19.99
N LYS A 56 -5.57 14.88 -21.04
CA LYS A 56 -6.15 16.23 -21.16
C LYS A 56 -7.67 16.18 -21.27
N LYS A 57 -8.22 15.13 -21.89
CA LYS A 57 -9.65 14.94 -22.10
C LYS A 57 -10.37 14.69 -20.77
N GLU A 58 -9.83 13.77 -19.97
CA GLU A 58 -10.40 13.40 -18.66
C GLU A 58 -9.89 14.32 -17.53
N LYS A 59 -9.02 15.29 -17.84
CA LYS A 59 -8.38 16.23 -16.89
C LYS A 59 -7.66 15.56 -15.70
N GLY A 60 -7.34 14.28 -15.83
CA GLY A 60 -6.79 13.46 -14.76
C GLY A 60 -5.79 12.42 -15.24
N TYR A 61 -5.18 11.73 -14.29
CA TYR A 61 -4.33 10.58 -14.52
C TYR A 61 -5.20 9.34 -14.71
N ILE A 62 -4.94 8.59 -15.79
CA ILE A 62 -5.67 7.37 -16.13
C ILE A 62 -4.72 6.18 -16.23
N HIS A 63 -5.17 5.01 -15.84
CA HIS A 63 -4.43 3.76 -16.06
C HIS A 63 -4.42 3.39 -17.53
N GLN A 64 -3.24 3.09 -18.08
CA GLN A 64 -3.13 2.60 -19.46
C GLN A 64 -3.58 1.13 -19.61
N ASP A 65 -3.45 0.33 -18.54
CA ASP A 65 -3.63 -1.12 -18.61
C ASP A 65 -5.03 -1.60 -18.18
N ASN A 66 -6.03 -0.69 -18.15
CA ASN A 66 -7.46 -0.98 -17.95
C ASN A 66 -7.75 -2.16 -16.98
N ARG A 67 -7.42 -2.00 -15.68
CA ARG A 67 -8.05 -2.61 -14.47
C ARG A 67 -7.13 -3.24 -13.42
N TYR A 68 -5.81 -3.29 -13.60
CA TYR A 68 -4.94 -3.92 -12.60
C TYR A 68 -3.90 -2.96 -11.99
N PRO A 69 -4.04 -2.67 -10.69
CA PRO A 69 -2.93 -2.23 -9.84
C PRO A 69 -1.87 -3.33 -9.84
N CYS A 70 -0.59 -2.95 -9.97
CA CYS A 70 0.53 -3.76 -10.46
C CYS A 70 0.55 -3.83 -11.99
N ALA A 71 1.07 -2.76 -12.60
CA ALA A 71 1.48 -2.80 -13.99
C ALA A 71 2.44 -3.98 -14.18
N LYS A 72 2.24 -4.81 -15.20
CA LYS A 72 3.17 -5.90 -15.56
C LYS A 72 4.53 -5.38 -16.05
N GLN A 73 4.85 -4.12 -15.78
CA GLN A 73 6.08 -3.48 -16.17
C GLN A 73 7.23 -4.03 -15.32
N PRO A 74 8.36 -4.37 -15.95
CA PRO A 74 9.53 -4.85 -15.24
C PRO A 74 10.09 -3.76 -14.32
N LEU A 75 10.48 -4.15 -13.10
CA LEU A 75 11.14 -3.28 -12.14
C LEU A 75 12.43 -2.70 -12.73
N VAL A 76 12.56 -1.37 -12.72
CA VAL A 76 13.73 -0.67 -13.27
C VAL A 76 14.66 -0.19 -12.16
N PHE A 77 15.63 -1.05 -11.82
CA PHE A 77 16.71 -0.69 -10.90
C PHE A 77 17.69 0.30 -11.53
N SER A 78 18.20 1.20 -10.69
CA SER A 78 19.25 2.17 -11.04
C SER A 78 20.54 1.87 -10.29
N GLU A 79 21.63 2.55 -10.61
CA GLU A 79 22.89 2.45 -9.83
C GLU A 79 22.72 2.96 -8.38
N ASN A 80 21.70 3.79 -8.13
CA ASN A 80 21.40 4.30 -6.80
C ASN A 80 20.76 3.22 -5.90
N LYS A 81 21.60 2.58 -5.08
CA LYS A 81 21.20 1.54 -4.12
C LYS A 81 20.12 2.00 -3.13
N ALA A 82 20.15 3.26 -2.67
CA ALA A 82 19.15 3.77 -1.72
C ALA A 82 17.77 3.88 -2.38
N ASN A 83 17.74 4.34 -3.64
CA ASN A 83 16.52 4.37 -4.43
C ASN A 83 15.98 2.95 -4.68
N ASN A 84 16.82 1.99 -5.03
CA ASN A 84 16.39 0.61 -5.26
C ASN A 84 15.77 -0.03 -4.00
N ARG A 85 16.37 0.17 -2.81
CA ARG A 85 15.78 -0.28 -1.54
C ARG A 85 14.41 0.35 -1.27
N HIS A 86 14.21 1.60 -1.66
CA HIS A 86 12.91 2.27 -1.56
C HIS A 86 11.88 1.64 -2.50
N LEU A 87 12.25 1.34 -3.75
CA LEU A 87 11.36 0.64 -4.69
C LEU A 87 11.00 -0.77 -4.18
N GLU A 88 11.96 -1.54 -3.66
CA GLU A 88 11.71 -2.84 -3.03
C GLU A 88 10.77 -2.73 -1.83
N LYS A 89 10.92 -1.68 -1.01
CA LYS A 89 9.98 -1.39 0.08
C LYS A 89 8.58 -1.12 -0.46
N LEU A 90 8.43 -0.27 -1.48
CA LEU A 90 7.12 0.03 -2.08
C LEU A 90 6.44 -1.23 -2.62
N ILE A 91 7.18 -2.07 -3.35
CA ILE A 91 6.66 -3.35 -3.88
C ILE A 91 6.13 -4.19 -2.73
N ARG A 92 6.95 -4.40 -1.69
CA ARG A 92 6.56 -5.21 -0.54
C ARG A 92 5.30 -4.69 0.15
N LEU A 93 5.20 -3.38 0.37
CA LEU A 93 4.05 -2.76 1.03
C LEU A 93 2.78 -2.83 0.17
N ALA A 94 2.88 -2.54 -1.14
CA ALA A 94 1.75 -2.66 -2.05
C ALA A 94 1.28 -4.11 -2.23
N THR A 95 2.20 -5.08 -2.29
CA THR A 95 1.86 -6.51 -2.31
C THR A 95 1.08 -6.92 -1.05
N ILE A 96 1.46 -6.42 0.13
CA ILE A 96 0.69 -6.65 1.36
C ILE A 96 -0.72 -6.08 1.24
N MET A 97 -0.85 -4.82 0.77
CA MET A 97 -2.15 -4.14 0.62
C MET A 97 -3.12 -4.91 -0.29
N ILE A 98 -2.60 -5.62 -1.29
CA ILE A 98 -3.40 -6.41 -2.23
C ILE A 98 -3.68 -7.81 -1.71
N GLU A 99 -2.63 -8.56 -1.36
CA GLU A 99 -2.74 -10.01 -1.18
C GLU A 99 -3.22 -10.41 0.22
N LEU A 100 -3.08 -9.54 1.22
CA LEU A 100 -3.69 -9.78 2.54
C LEU A 100 -5.10 -9.15 2.64
N ALA A 101 -5.61 -8.50 1.59
CA ALA A 101 -6.98 -8.00 1.61
C ALA A 101 -7.96 -9.17 1.78
N GLY A 102 -8.75 -9.13 2.85
CA GLY A 102 -9.71 -10.19 3.18
C GLY A 102 -9.08 -11.46 3.75
N HIS A 103 -7.78 -11.45 4.08
CA HIS A 103 -7.15 -12.58 4.78
C HIS A 103 -7.71 -12.72 6.20
N THR A 104 -8.12 -13.94 6.55
CA THR A 104 -8.65 -14.30 7.87
C THR A 104 -7.89 -15.48 8.43
N GLU A 105 -7.46 -15.38 9.69
CA GLU A 105 -6.89 -16.48 10.44
C GLU A 105 -7.95 -17.07 11.38
N ILE A 106 -7.86 -18.37 11.62
CA ILE A 106 -8.71 -19.08 12.58
C ILE A 106 -7.99 -19.09 13.94
N SER A 107 -8.76 -18.96 15.03
CA SER A 107 -8.20 -19.00 16.39
C SER A 107 -7.44 -20.30 16.66
N TYR A 108 -6.36 -20.18 17.45
CA TYR A 108 -5.58 -21.32 17.92
C TYR A 108 -6.44 -22.37 18.64
N TYR A 109 -7.54 -21.95 19.27
CA TYR A 109 -8.46 -22.83 20.00
C TYR A 109 -9.43 -23.58 19.10
N ASP A 110 -9.67 -23.10 17.88
CA ASP A 110 -10.66 -23.65 16.94
C ASP A 110 -10.03 -24.51 15.84
N CYS A 111 -8.72 -24.35 15.57
CA CYS A 111 -8.01 -25.13 14.56
C CYS A 111 -6.53 -25.30 14.93
N SER A 112 -5.92 -26.42 14.52
CA SER A 112 -4.48 -26.64 14.66
C SER A 112 -3.71 -25.59 13.85
N PRO A 113 -2.80 -24.80 14.46
CA PRO A 113 -2.03 -23.76 13.76
C PRO A 113 -1.15 -24.27 12.62
N LYS A 114 -0.93 -25.59 12.54
CA LYS A 114 -0.07 -26.20 11.53
C LYS A 114 -0.70 -26.28 10.14
N GLU A 115 -2.01 -26.02 10.03
CA GLU A 115 -2.77 -26.23 8.78
C GLU A 115 -3.16 -24.93 8.09
N GLN A 116 -3.01 -23.77 8.74
CA GLN A 116 -3.34 -22.46 8.16
C GLN A 116 -2.10 -21.65 7.78
N GLU A 117 -2.19 -20.92 6.66
CA GLU A 117 -1.22 -19.88 6.33
C GLU A 117 -1.57 -18.62 7.14
N THR A 118 -0.70 -18.22 8.08
CA THR A 118 -0.78 -16.94 8.80
C THR A 118 -0.18 -15.80 7.99
N CYS A 119 -0.49 -14.54 8.32
CA CYS A 119 0.16 -13.33 7.80
C CYS A 119 1.68 -13.41 7.92
N SER A 120 2.19 -13.95 9.05
CA SER A 120 3.63 -14.09 9.25
C SER A 120 4.24 -15.16 8.35
N SER A 121 3.58 -16.30 8.14
CA SER A 121 4.08 -17.35 7.24
C SER A 121 3.94 -16.94 5.77
N TRP A 122 2.83 -16.30 5.40
CA TRP A 122 2.62 -15.70 4.08
C TRP A 122 3.74 -14.71 3.76
N TYR A 123 4.05 -13.78 4.69
CA TYR A 123 5.09 -12.79 4.49
C TYR A 123 6.46 -13.44 4.30
N LYS A 124 6.80 -14.44 5.12
CA LYS A 124 8.07 -15.18 5.00
C LYS A 124 8.19 -15.92 3.68
N LYS A 125 7.10 -16.51 3.18
CA LYS A 125 7.04 -17.18 1.87
C LYS A 125 7.18 -16.19 0.71
N LYS A 126 6.52 -15.03 0.81
CA LYS A 126 6.56 -13.98 -0.23
C LYS A 126 7.89 -13.24 -0.29
N PHE A 127 8.52 -13.00 0.87
CA PHE A 127 9.75 -12.23 1.01
C PHE A 127 10.80 -12.99 1.84
N PRO A 128 11.34 -14.12 1.33
CA PRO A 128 12.18 -15.04 2.11
C PRO A 128 13.48 -14.42 2.63
N ASN A 129 13.98 -13.38 1.95
CA ASN A 129 15.21 -12.68 2.31
C ASN A 129 14.98 -11.49 3.27
N VAL A 130 13.76 -11.31 3.77
CA VAL A 130 13.39 -10.17 4.61
C VAL A 130 13.18 -10.64 6.06
N SER A 131 13.80 -9.93 7.00
CA SER A 131 13.73 -10.29 8.43
C SER A 131 12.34 -10.06 9.03
N LYS A 132 12.02 -10.81 10.11
CA LYS A 132 10.81 -10.59 10.92
C LYS A 132 10.71 -9.15 11.47
N ARG A 133 11.84 -8.52 11.79
CA ARG A 133 11.87 -7.12 12.24
C ARG A 133 11.42 -6.16 11.13
N THR A 134 11.78 -6.46 9.89
CA THR A 134 11.33 -5.67 8.72
C THR A 134 9.84 -5.87 8.48
N MET A 135 9.34 -7.11 8.58
CA MET A 135 7.89 -7.40 8.52
C MET A 135 7.10 -6.56 9.52
N GLN A 136 7.51 -6.55 10.80
CA GLN A 136 6.86 -5.74 11.82
C GLN A 136 6.88 -4.25 11.48
N ARG A 137 7.99 -3.73 10.95
CA ARG A 137 8.09 -2.33 10.51
C ARG A 137 7.19 -2.02 9.32
N ASP A 138 7.02 -2.95 8.40
CA ASP A 138 6.14 -2.78 7.25
C ASP A 138 4.67 -2.73 7.68
N PHE A 139 4.25 -3.64 8.57
CA PHE A 139 2.91 -3.62 9.14
C PHE A 139 2.65 -2.31 9.90
N GLN A 140 3.64 -1.85 10.69
CA GLN A 140 3.58 -0.55 11.36
C GLN A 140 3.58 0.65 10.41
N GLU A 141 4.17 0.53 9.23
CA GLU A 141 4.14 1.60 8.23
C GLU A 141 2.76 1.68 7.58
N LEU A 142 2.16 0.53 7.25
CA LEU A 142 0.82 0.42 6.67
C LEU A 142 -0.28 0.87 7.65
N SER A 143 -0.14 0.56 8.94
CA SER A 143 -1.12 0.98 9.96
C SER A 143 -1.26 2.50 10.07
N LYS A 144 -0.26 3.27 9.64
CA LYS A 144 -0.33 4.75 9.60
C LYS A 144 -1.35 5.29 8.59
N ILE A 145 -1.69 4.49 7.57
CA ILE A 145 -2.66 4.86 6.54
C ILE A 145 -3.92 3.97 6.58
N GLY A 146 -4.16 3.30 7.70
CA GLY A 146 -5.38 2.52 7.93
C GLY A 146 -5.33 1.05 7.49
N TYR A 147 -4.21 0.58 6.93
CA TYR A 147 -4.00 -0.82 6.61
C TYR A 147 -3.46 -1.55 7.86
N GLU A 148 -4.36 -2.02 8.71
CA GLU A 148 -4.01 -2.61 10.01
C GLU A 148 -3.76 -4.12 9.89
N ILE A 149 -2.63 -4.56 10.42
CA ILE A 149 -2.30 -5.98 10.61
C ILE A 149 -1.77 -6.09 12.03
N SER A 150 -2.55 -6.72 12.91
CA SER A 150 -2.22 -6.80 14.33
C SER A 150 -2.28 -8.25 14.80
N TYR A 151 -1.40 -8.63 15.73
CA TYR A 151 -1.44 -9.96 16.32
C TYR A 151 -2.22 -9.90 17.62
N ASP A 152 -3.30 -10.66 17.70
CA ASP A 152 -4.04 -10.89 18.94
C ASP A 152 -3.30 -11.96 19.74
N TYR A 153 -2.82 -11.60 20.93
CA TYR A 153 -2.10 -12.53 21.80
C TYR A 153 -3.01 -13.51 22.54
N PHE A 154 -4.27 -13.14 22.74
CA PHE A 154 -5.26 -13.99 23.39
C PHE A 154 -5.75 -15.06 22.42
N GLU A 155 -6.20 -14.66 21.23
CA GLU A 155 -6.67 -15.57 20.17
C GLU A 155 -5.51 -16.22 19.38
N ARG A 156 -4.30 -15.70 19.57
CA ARG A 156 -3.03 -16.16 18.94
C ARG A 156 -3.07 -16.14 17.41
N LEU A 157 -3.77 -15.18 16.83
CA LEU A 157 -3.98 -15.01 15.39
C LEU A 157 -3.67 -13.57 14.93
N TYR A 158 -3.41 -13.36 13.65
CA TYR A 158 -3.42 -12.02 13.07
C TYR A 158 -4.83 -11.60 12.64
N THR A 159 -5.18 -10.36 12.98
CA THR A 159 -6.33 -9.66 12.41
C THR A 159 -5.87 -8.72 11.30
N VAL A 160 -6.62 -8.69 10.21
CA VAL A 160 -6.37 -7.81 9.07
C VAL A 160 -7.59 -6.91 8.86
N THR A 161 -7.36 -5.60 8.83
CA THR A 161 -8.42 -4.61 8.61
C THR A 161 -7.93 -3.54 7.64
N PHE A 162 -8.36 -3.66 6.38
CA PHE A 162 -7.92 -2.78 5.29
C PHE A 162 -9.07 -1.93 4.76
N PRO A 163 -8.81 -0.66 4.37
CA PRO A 163 -9.81 0.18 3.73
C PRO A 163 -10.17 -0.38 2.35
N GLN A 164 -11.47 -0.52 2.09
CA GLN A 164 -12.03 -1.10 0.85
C GLN A 164 -12.56 -0.05 -0.13
N SER A 165 -12.25 1.24 0.10
CA SER A 165 -12.65 2.35 -0.77
C SER A 165 -11.85 3.62 -0.44
N LEU A 166 -11.94 4.62 -1.32
CA LEU A 166 -11.44 5.98 -1.06
C LEU A 166 -12.04 6.58 0.21
N GLU A 167 -13.36 6.42 0.40
CA GLU A 167 -14.04 6.95 1.58
C GLU A 167 -13.55 6.27 2.86
N ALA A 168 -13.32 4.95 2.81
CA ALA A 168 -12.80 4.21 3.95
C ALA A 168 -11.40 4.71 4.35
N ILE A 169 -10.50 4.93 3.39
CA ILE A 169 -9.16 5.45 3.71
C ILE A 169 -9.22 6.89 4.22
N GLU A 170 -10.08 7.74 3.66
CA GLU A 170 -10.28 9.09 4.16
C GLU A 170 -10.78 9.09 5.60
N ASN A 171 -11.75 8.25 5.93
CA ASN A 171 -12.28 8.12 7.28
C ASN A 171 -11.21 7.62 8.26
N CYS A 172 -10.40 6.63 7.86
CA CYS A 172 -9.26 6.17 8.65
C CYS A 172 -8.26 7.30 8.94
N LEU A 173 -7.93 8.10 7.92
CA LEU A 173 -7.01 9.22 8.07
C LEU A 173 -7.60 10.34 8.93
N ARG A 174 -8.88 10.68 8.75
CA ARG A 174 -9.60 11.66 9.57
C ARG A 174 -9.59 11.24 11.04
N TYR A 175 -9.88 9.98 11.35
CA TYR A 175 -9.86 9.48 12.73
C TYR A 175 -8.44 9.51 13.33
N LYS A 176 -7.43 9.04 12.59
CA LYS A 176 -6.04 8.96 13.09
C LYS A 176 -5.36 10.32 13.25
N TYR A 177 -5.81 11.35 12.53
CA TYR A 177 -5.17 12.66 12.50
C TYR A 177 -6.11 13.82 12.92
N LYS A 178 -7.29 13.53 13.46
CA LYS A 178 -8.32 14.51 13.86
C LYS A 178 -7.82 15.55 14.87
N ASP A 179 -6.82 15.19 15.68
CA ASP A 179 -6.33 15.98 16.81
C ASP A 179 -4.94 16.60 16.57
N ARG A 180 -4.53 16.82 15.31
CA ARG A 180 -3.20 17.39 14.96
C ARG A 180 -3.25 18.70 14.17
N GLU A 181 -4.41 19.33 14.07
CA GLU A 181 -4.60 20.70 13.58
C GLU A 181 -4.95 21.60 14.77
#